data_AF-A0A174DM46-F1
#
_entry.id   AF-A0A174DM46-F1
#
_cell.length_a   1.000
_cell.length_b   1.000
_cell.length_c   1.000
_cell.angle_alpha   90.00
_cell.angle_beta   90.00
_cell.angle_gamma   90.00
#
_symmetry.space_group_name_H-M   'P 1'
#
loop_
_entity.id
_entity.type
_entity.pdbx_description
1 polymer ?
#
loop_
_entity_poly.entity_id
_entity_poly.type
_entity_poly.pdbx_seq_one_letter_code
_entity_poly.pdbx_strand_id
1 'polypeptide(L)' 'MDYTKAPIDDVIKRINELYKKSKEEGLNEEEKEEQQKLRRRYIDNVKANFRVQLEGVELKKKQ' A
#
# COMPACT_ATOMS: atom_id res chain seq x y z
N MET A 1 -9.81 2.17 -14.30
CA MET A 1 -8.38 1.81 -14.45
C MET A 1 -8.07 0.70 -13.47
N ASP A 2 -7.31 -0.32 -13.89
CA ASP A 2 -6.92 -1.42 -13.01
C ASP A 2 -5.72 -0.99 -12.14
N TYR A 3 -6.02 -0.53 -10.92
CA TYR A 3 -5.01 -0.14 -9.93
C TYR A 3 -4.27 -1.34 -9.32
N THR A 4 -4.53 -2.59 -9.72
CA THR A 4 -3.75 -3.76 -9.29
C THR A 4 -2.41 -3.87 -10.01
N LYS A 5 -2.25 -3.18 -11.15
CA LYS A 5 -1.00 -3.13 -11.93
C LYS A 5 -0.32 -1.75 -11.93
N ALA A 6 -0.99 -0.73 -11.38
CA ALA A 6 -0.47 0.63 -11.31
C ALA A 6 0.79 0.77 -10.43
N PRO A 7 1.60 1.82 -10.60
CA PRO A 7 2.67 2.17 -9.66
C PRO A 7 2.16 2.30 -8.22
N ILE A 8 3.01 2.03 -7.24
CA ILE A 8 2.66 2.14 -5.81
C ILE A 8 2.30 3.59 -5.44
N ASP A 9 2.93 4.58 -6.05
CA ASP A 9 2.56 6.00 -5.89
C ASP A 9 1.09 6.29 -6.25
N ASP A 10 0.61 5.76 -7.38
CA ASP A 10 -0.78 5.95 -7.80
C ASP A 10 -1.76 5.20 -6.89
N VAL A 11 -1.36 4.04 -6.37
CA VAL A 11 -2.13 3.30 -5.36
C VAL A 11 -2.27 4.13 -4.08
N ILE A 12 -1.20 4.77 -3.61
CA ILE A 12 -1.22 5.62 -2.41
C ILE A 12 -2.14 6.84 -2.62
N LYS A 13 -2.02 7.52 -3.77
CA LYS A 13 -2.89 8.65 -4.12
C LYS A 13 -4.36 8.22 -4.09
N ARG A 14 -4.70 7.10 -4.72
CA ARG A 14 -6.06 6.57 -4.74
C ARG A 14 -6.58 6.20 -3.34
N ILE A 15 -5.74 5.58 -2.50
CA ILE A 15 -6.10 5.30 -1.10
C ILE A 15 -6.43 6.59 -0.33
N ASN A 16 -5.66 7.66 -0.55
CA ASN A 16 -5.89 8.96 0.09
C ASN A 16 -7.16 9.64 -0.42
N GLU A 17 -7.47 9.55 -1.72
CA GLU A 17 -8.73 10.04 -2.29
C GLU A 17 -9.93 9.33 -1.66
N LEU A 18 -9.91 7.99 -1.63
CA LEU A 18 -10.97 7.19 -1.01
C LEU A 18 -11.09 7.49 0.49
N TYR A 19 -9.97 7.71 1.18
CA TYR A 19 -9.99 8.10 2.59
C TYR A 19 -10.63 9.47 2.82
N LYS A 20 -10.30 10.45 1.96
CA LYS A 20 -10.89 11.79 2.04
C LYS A 20 -12.40 11.73 1.80
N LYS A 21 -12.82 11.01 0.75
CA LYS A 21 -14.24 10.76 0.47
C LYS A 21 -14.95 10.05 1.62
N SER A 22 -14.31 9.04 2.22
CA SER A 22 -14.83 8.34 3.40
C SER A 22 -15.09 9.27 4.60
N LYS A 23 -14.32 10.35 4.73
CA LYS A 23 -14.46 11.30 5.82
C LYS A 23 -15.54 12.35 5.56
N GLU A 24 -15.69 12.78 4.31
CA GLU A 24 -16.65 13.84 3.95
C GLU A 24 -18.06 13.26 3.75
N GLU A 25 -18.18 12.21 2.95
CA GLU A 25 -19.47 11.72 2.45
C GLU A 25 -19.72 10.24 2.80
N GLY A 26 -18.66 9.52 3.17
CA GLY A 26 -18.68 8.07 3.37
C GLY A 26 -18.31 7.30 2.08
N LEU A 27 -17.94 6.04 2.24
CA LEU A 27 -17.67 5.14 1.11
C LEU A 27 -18.82 4.16 0.94
N ASN A 28 -19.19 3.91 -0.32
CA ASN A 28 -20.05 2.79 -0.65
C ASN A 28 -19.30 1.45 -0.47
N GLU A 29 -20.00 0.31 -0.58
CA GLU A 29 -19.37 -1.00 -0.38
C GLU A 29 -18.29 -1.31 -1.41
N GLU A 30 -18.52 -0.97 -2.68
CA GLU A 30 -17.54 -1.17 -3.76
C GLU A 30 -16.24 -0.39 -3.51
N GLU A 31 -16.35 0.85 -3.05
CA GLU A 31 -15.23 1.72 -2.72
C GLU A 31 -14.49 1.24 -1.47
N LYS A 32 -15.19 0.69 -0.48
CA LYS A 32 -14.55 0.05 0.68
C LYS A 32 -13.76 -1.18 0.26
N GLU A 33 -14.32 -2.01 -0.61
CA GLU A 33 -13.61 -3.16 -1.17
C GLU A 33 -12.38 -2.72 -1.97
N GLU A 34 -12.52 -1.69 -2.82
CA GLU A 34 -11.41 -1.11 -3.56
C GLU A 34 -10.32 -0.62 -2.61
N GLN A 35 -10.68 0.17 -1.59
CA GLN A 35 -9.75 0.68 -0.60
C GLN A 35 -9.02 -0.44 0.15
N GLN A 36 -9.72 -1.52 0.52
CA GLN A 36 -9.10 -2.67 1.18
C GLN A 36 -8.11 -3.39 0.26
N LYS A 37 -8.48 -3.65 -1.00
CA LYS A 37 -7.59 -4.28 -2.00
C LYS A 37 -6.32 -3.44 -2.20
N LEU A 38 -6.47 -2.12 -2.35
CA LEU A 38 -5.35 -1.20 -2.52
C LEU A 38 -4.45 -1.15 -1.28
N ARG A 39 -5.03 -1.06 -0.07
CA ARG A 39 -4.27 -1.09 1.18
C ARG A 39 -3.49 -2.38 1.34
N ARG A 40 -4.08 -3.52 0.99
CA ARG A 40 -3.40 -4.81 1.06
C ARG A 40 -2.18 -4.84 0.16
N ARG A 41 -2.33 -4.38 -1.09
CA ARG A 41 -1.25 -4.28 -2.06
C ARG A 41 -0.10 -3.40 -1.56
N TYR A 42 -0.41 -2.24 -0.99
CA TYR A 42 0.59 -1.35 -0.40
C TYR A 42 1.36 -2.04 0.74
N ILE A 43 0.65 -2.68 1.67
CA ILE A 43 1.26 -3.38 2.80
C ILE A 43 2.18 -4.51 2.31
N ASP A 44 1.74 -5.30 1.34
CA ASP A 44 2.54 -6.42 0.82
C ASP A 44 3.81 -5.90 0.11
N ASN A 45 3.72 -4.78 -0.62
CA ASN A 45 4.89 -4.13 -1.20
C ASN A 45 5.86 -3.60 -0.13
N VAL A 46 5.35 -2.93 0.90
CA VAL A 46 6.15 -2.43 2.03
C VAL A 46 6.81 -3.60 2.78
N LYS A 47 6.09 -4.69 3.03
CA LYS A 47 6.65 -5.90 3.67
C LYS A 47 7.75 -6.53 2.82
N ALA A 48 7.57 -6.61 1.50
CA ALA A 48 8.59 -7.13 0.60
C ALA A 48 9.86 -6.25 0.62
N ASN A 49 9.70 -4.93 0.50
CA ASN A 49 10.82 -3.99 0.61
C ASN A 49 11.53 -4.09 1.97
N PHE A 50 10.77 -4.22 3.05
CA PHE A 50 11.33 -4.34 4.39
C PHE A 50 12.09 -5.65 4.59
N ARG A 51 11.59 -6.77 4.04
CA ARG A 51 12.33 -8.05 4.04
C ARG A 51 13.65 -7.92 3.29
N VAL A 52 13.64 -7.32 2.10
CA VAL A 52 14.88 -7.08 1.34
C VAL A 52 15.87 -6.22 2.13
N GLN A 53 15.39 -5.18 2.82
CA GLN A 53 16.23 -4.39 3.71
C GLN A 53 16.79 -5.22 4.87
N LEU A 54 16.01 -6.10 5.49
CA LEU A 54 16.47 -6.99 6.56
C LEU A 54 17.45 -8.07 6.08
N GLU A 55 17.22 -8.65 4.90
CA GLU A 55 18.11 -9.64 4.28
C GLU A 55 19.43 -8.99 3.81
N GLY A 56 19.37 -7.73 3.38
CA GLY A 56 20.53 -6.90 3.05
C GLY A 56 21.28 -6.35 4.26
N VAL A 57 20.74 -6.48 5.48
CA VAL A 57 21.52 -6.26 6.71
C VAL A 57 22.44 -7.47 6.88
N GLU A 58 23.57 -7.44 6.17
CA GLU A 58 24.73 -8.21 6.58
C GLU A 58 25.03 -7.84 8.04
N LEU A 59 24.87 -8.81 8.94
CA LEU A 59 25.45 -8.75 10.28
C LEU A 59 26.92 -8.39 10.10
N LYS A 60 27.27 -7.11 10.25
CA LYS A 60 28.66 -6.68 10.37
C LYS A 60 29.20 -7.39 11.61
N LYS A 61 29.77 -8.59 11.42
CA LYS A 61 30.68 -9.19 12.38
C LYS A 61 31.76 -8.14 12.59
N LYS A 62 31.76 -7.50 13.75
CA LYS A 62 32.87 -6.66 14.20
C LYS A 62 34.12 -7.54 14.12
N GLN A 63 35.07 -7.12 13.28
CA GLN A 63 36.46 -7.61 13.34
C GLN A 63 37.12 -7.07 14.61
#